data_AF-A0A536AWR5-F1
#
_entry.id   AF-A0A536AWR5-F1
#
_cell.length_a   1.000
_cell.length_b   1.000
_cell.length_c   1.000
_cell.angle_alpha   90.00
_cell.angle_beta   90.00
_cell.angle_gamma   90.00
#
_symmetry.space_group_name_H-M   'P 1'
#
loop_
_entity.id
_entity.type
_entity.pdbx_description
1 polymer ?
#
loop_
_entity_poly.entity_id
_entity_poly.type
_entity_poly.pdbx_seq_one_letter_code
_entity_poly.pdbx_strand_id
1 'polypeptide(L)' 'MGDYTAGPNHTLPTSGAARFGSPLGVHTFLKRTSVLSLNREDLEALRDASVRLAELEGLGAHAHAIEVRLE' A
#
# COMPACT_ATOMS: atom_id res chain seq x y z
N MET A 1 -4.94 -36.40 -1.28
CA MET A 1 -3.73 -36.07 -0.49
C MET A 1 -3.68 -34.58 -0.15
N GLY A 2 -3.82 -33.68 -1.13
CA GLY A 2 -3.96 -32.22 -0.89
C GLY A 2 -5.07 -31.85 0.09
N ASP A 3 -6.21 -32.54 0.00
CA ASP A 3 -7.37 -32.30 0.88
C ASP A 3 -7.19 -32.78 2.33
N TYR A 4 -6.12 -33.50 2.64
CA TYR A 4 -5.99 -34.20 3.92
C TYR A 4 -4.60 -34.14 4.55
N THR A 5 -3.54 -34.57 3.84
CA THR A 5 -2.24 -34.89 4.48
C THR A 5 -1.01 -34.29 3.79
N ALA A 6 -1.16 -33.70 2.61
CA ALA A 6 0.00 -33.19 1.87
C ALA A 6 0.52 -31.83 2.41
N GLY A 7 -0.28 -31.10 3.19
CA GLY A 7 0.09 -29.81 3.80
C GLY A 7 -0.61 -28.55 3.26
N PRO A 8 -0.88 -28.41 1.94
CA PRO A 8 -1.61 -27.25 1.42
C PRO A 8 -3.04 -27.14 1.96
N ASN A 9 -3.58 -25.91 2.00
CA ASN A 9 -4.97 -25.70 2.36
C ASN A 9 -5.89 -25.95 1.15
N HIS A 10 -6.86 -26.85 1.29
CA HIS A 10 -7.83 -27.16 0.23
C HIS A 10 -9.00 -26.18 0.12
N THR A 11 -9.03 -25.13 0.96
CA THR A 11 -9.98 -24.02 0.82
C THR A 11 -9.51 -23.13 -0.32
N LEU A 12 -9.97 -23.45 -1.53
CA LEU A 12 -9.52 -22.82 -2.78
C LEU A 12 -10.60 -21.91 -3.37
N PRO A 13 -10.21 -20.85 -4.12
CA PRO A 13 -11.15 -20.07 -4.93
C PRO A 13 -11.77 -20.93 -6.04
N THR A 14 -13.09 -20.88 -6.18
CA THR A 14 -13.87 -21.64 -7.18
C THR A 14 -14.59 -20.69 -8.15
N SER A 15 -15.35 -21.23 -9.11
CA SER A 15 -16.17 -20.44 -10.06
C SER A 15 -15.40 -19.33 -10.81
N GLY A 16 -14.16 -19.62 -11.20
CA GLY A 16 -13.29 -18.69 -11.94
C GLY A 16 -12.51 -17.69 -11.06
N ALA A 17 -12.74 -17.68 -9.75
CA ALA A 17 -12.04 -16.77 -8.83
C ALA A 17 -10.54 -17.04 -8.73
N ALA A 18 -10.05 -18.23 -9.11
CA ALA A 18 -8.63 -18.55 -9.17
C ALA A 18 -7.82 -17.64 -10.12
N ARG A 19 -8.49 -16.88 -11.00
CA ARG A 19 -7.85 -15.86 -11.84
C ARG A 19 -7.30 -14.65 -11.06
N PHE A 20 -7.80 -14.41 -9.85
CA PHE A 20 -7.44 -13.25 -9.04
C PHE A 20 -7.35 -13.53 -7.52
N GLY A 21 -7.86 -14.67 -7.07
CA GLY A 21 -7.83 -15.12 -5.67
C GLY A 21 -6.78 -16.19 -5.45
N SER A 22 -6.28 -16.26 -4.22
CA SER A 22 -5.32 -17.27 -3.76
C SER A 22 -5.99 -18.30 -2.85
N PRO A 23 -5.43 -19.52 -2.73
CA PRO A 23 -5.77 -20.47 -1.66
C PRO A 23 -5.74 -19.81 -0.28
N LEU A 24 -6.56 -20.30 0.65
CA LEU A 24 -6.50 -19.86 2.05
C LEU A 24 -5.10 -20.12 2.62
N GLY A 25 -4.48 -19.10 3.22
CA GLY A 25 -3.17 -19.21 3.84
C GLY A 25 -3.04 -18.30 5.04
N VAL A 26 -1.90 -18.35 5.73
CA VAL A 26 -1.65 -17.54 6.93
C VAL A 26 -1.84 -16.03 6.66
N HIS A 27 -1.47 -15.56 5.47
CA HIS A 27 -1.64 -14.16 5.07
C HIS A 27 -3.09 -13.70 4.98
N THR A 28 -4.06 -14.61 4.80
CA THR A 28 -5.49 -14.26 4.83
C THR A 28 -5.91 -13.72 6.20
N PHE A 29 -5.22 -14.14 7.26
CA PHE A 29 -5.48 -13.73 8.65
C PHE A 29 -4.57 -12.60 9.12
N LEU A 30 -3.65 -12.13 8.27
CA LEU A 30 -2.73 -11.04 8.60
C LEU A 30 -3.13 -9.76 7.85
N LYS A 31 -2.78 -8.61 8.43
CA LYS A 31 -2.83 -7.31 7.75
C LYS A 31 -1.40 -6.78 7.63
N ARG A 32 -1.10 -6.20 6.47
CA ARG A 32 0.18 -5.53 6.21
C ARG A 32 -0.03 -4.02 6.31
N THR A 33 0.81 -3.36 7.10
CA THR A 33 0.79 -1.90 7.29
C THR A 33 2.11 -1.34 6.77
N SER A 34 2.03 -0.27 5.96
CA SER A 34 3.20 0.47 5.52
C SER A 34 3.56 1.54 6.55
N VAL A 35 4.86 1.69 6.84
CA VAL A 35 5.40 2.75 7.70
C VAL A 35 6.40 3.54 6.88
N LEU A 36 6.26 4.87 6.88
CA LEU A 36 7.15 5.81 6.20
C LEU A 36 7.63 6.86 7.21
N SER A 37 8.91 7.19 7.14
CA SER A 37 9.52 8.29 7.88
C SER A 37 10.42 9.06 6.92
N LEU A 38 10.33 10.38 6.95
CA LEU A 38 11.11 11.30 6.13
C LEU A 38 11.87 12.23 7.08
N ASN A 39 13.17 12.38 6.84
CA ASN A 39 13.93 13.46 7.45
C ASN A 39 13.75 14.76 6.62
N ARG A 40 14.42 15.84 7.03
CA ARG A 40 14.31 17.12 6.31
C ARG A 40 14.86 17.05 4.88
N GLU A 41 16.00 16.39 4.67
CA GLU A 41 16.63 16.24 3.34
C GLU A 41 15.70 15.45 2.38
N ASP A 42 15.06 14.38 2.87
CA ASP A 42 14.08 13.61 2.11
C ASP A 42 12.87 14.49 1.71
N LEU A 43 12.37 15.31 2.64
CA LEU A 43 11.24 16.20 2.40
C LEU A 43 11.58 17.30 1.39
N GLU A 44 12.77 17.88 1.49
CA GLU A 44 13.29 18.86 0.53
C GLU A 44 13.42 18.26 -0.87
N ALA A 45 13.96 17.05 -0.98
CA ALA A 45 14.10 16.34 -2.26
C ALA A 45 12.75 16.02 -2.92
N LEU A 46 11.70 15.77 -2.13
CA LEU A 46 10.36 15.42 -2.61
C LEU A 46 9.42 16.63 -2.76
N ARG A 47 9.83 17.80 -2.26
CA ARG A 47 9.00 19.01 -2.16
C ARG A 47 8.35 19.37 -3.48
N ASP A 48 9.15 19.65 -4.50
CA ASP A 48 8.68 20.27 -5.73
C ASP A 48 7.71 19.36 -6.49
N ALA A 49 8.00 18.05 -6.53
CA ALA A 49 7.12 17.07 -7.14
C ALA A 49 5.79 16.96 -6.38
N SER A 50 5.85 16.91 -5.04
CA SER A 50 4.66 16.73 -4.19
C SER A 50 3.75 17.97 -4.20
N VAL A 51 4.33 19.17 -4.10
CA VAL A 51 3.59 20.44 -4.22
C VAL A 51 2.95 20.56 -5.60
N ARG A 52 3.71 20.30 -6.67
CA ARG A 52 3.20 20.38 -8.04
C ARG A 52 2.02 19.43 -8.28
N LEU A 53 2.11 18.20 -7.78
CA LEU A 53 1.00 17.24 -7.89
C LEU A 53 -0.23 17.75 -7.12
N ALA A 54 -0.05 18.21 -5.88
CA ALA A 54 -1.15 18.74 -5.07
C ALA A 54 -1.82 19.96 -5.72
N GLU A 55 -1.06 20.87 -6.34
CA GLU A 55 -1.60 22.01 -7.08
C GLU A 55 -2.41 21.58 -8.31
N LEU A 56 -1.88 20.63 -9.10
CA LEU A 56 -2.57 20.09 -10.29
C LEU A 56 -3.89 19.40 -9.94
N GLU A 57 -3.96 18.79 -8.75
CA GLU A 57 -5.17 18.15 -8.23
C GLU A 57 -6.12 19.14 -7.52
N GLY A 58 -5.73 20.42 -7.39
CA GLY A 58 -6.51 21.44 -6.67
C GLY A 58 -6.51 21.26 -5.14
N LEU A 59 -5.58 20.46 -4.61
CA LEU A 59 -5.45 20.13 -3.19
C LEU A 59 -4.50 21.10 -2.47
N GLY A 60 -4.82 22.39 -2.45
CA GLY A 60 -3.94 23.43 -1.86
C GLY A 60 -3.54 23.18 -0.40
N ALA A 61 -4.39 22.55 0.40
CA ALA A 61 -4.06 22.17 1.78
C ALA A 61 -2.94 21.12 1.87
N HIS A 62 -2.83 20.22 0.89
CA HIS A 62 -1.77 19.22 0.84
C HIS A 62 -0.43 19.85 0.47
N ALA A 63 -0.42 20.75 -0.52
CA ALA A 63 0.76 21.54 -0.88
C ALA A 63 1.25 22.37 0.33
N HIS A 64 0.34 23.12 0.95
CA HIS A 64 0.66 23.97 2.09
C HIS A 64 1.24 23.16 3.26
N ALA A 65 0.72 21.95 3.54
CA ALA A 65 1.26 21.11 4.59
C ALA A 65 2.75 20.75 4.38
N ILE A 66 3.22 20.66 3.13
CA ILE A 66 4.63 20.43 2.84
C ILE A 66 5.42 21.72 3.03
N GLU A 67 4.93 22.84 2.50
CA GLU A 67 5.62 24.13 2.52
C GLU A 67 5.88 24.63 3.95
N VAL A 68 4.90 24.57 4.85
CA VAL A 68 5.04 25.05 6.24
C VAL A 68 6.08 24.27 7.07
N ARG A 69 6.54 23.11 6.59
CA ARG A 69 7.59 22.32 7.25
C ARG A 69 8.99 22.72 6.78
N LEU A 70 9.07 23.45 5.66
CA LEU A 70 10.32 23.85 5.01
C LEU A 70 10.61 25.36 5.12
N GLU A 71 9.60 26.17 5.45
CA GLU A 71 9.75 27.53 6.01
C GLU A 71 10.68 27.55 7.24
#